data_AF-A0A484FFB8-F1
#
_entry.id   AF-A0A484FFB8-F1
#
_cell.length_a   1.000
_cell.length_b   1.000
_cell.length_c   1.000
_cell.angle_alpha   90.00
_cell.angle_beta   90.00
_cell.angle_gamma   90.00
#
_symmetry.space_group_name_H-M   'P 1'
#
loop_
_entity.id
_entity.type
_entity.pdbx_description
1 polymer ?
#
loop_
_entity_poly.entity_id
_entity_poly.type
_entity_poly.pdbx_seq_one_letter_code
_entity_poly.pdbx_strand_id
1 'polypeptide(L)'
;MASRKEDPIVIVGAGVIGLDIALVLARRGLGRKTTVIAEHFPGDTSVNYTSPWAGANFSAISGSDKNALRWDRLGYSHLTQLAKADSRASFVKRTPSIEYWDEAVSKDKIASMSEYLEDS
;
A
#
# COMPACT_ATOMS: atom_id res chain seq x y z
N MET A 1 15.02 16.30 -32.31
CA MET A 1 14.90 15.15 -31.38
C MET A 1 13.43 14.74 -31.36
N ALA A 2 13.10 13.49 -31.69
CA ALA A 2 11.73 13.01 -31.66
C ALA A 2 11.29 12.80 -30.20
N SER A 3 10.24 13.50 -29.76
CA SER A 3 9.60 13.21 -28.47
C SER A 3 9.09 11.78 -28.48
N ARG A 4 9.57 10.93 -27.56
CA ARG A 4 9.02 9.59 -27.36
C ARG A 4 7.51 9.74 -27.14
N LYS A 5 6.69 9.11 -27.99
CA LYS A 5 5.24 9.01 -27.77
C LYS A 5 5.06 8.18 -26.50
N GLU A 6 4.83 8.83 -25.37
CA GLU A 6 4.42 8.14 -24.14
C GLU A 6 2.95 7.72 -24.30
N ASP A 7 2.58 6.51 -23.91
CA ASP A 7 1.20 6.04 -23.98
C ASP A 7 0.39 6.58 -22.79
N PRO A 8 -0.86 7.05 -22.98
CA PRO A 8 -1.74 7.43 -21.87
C PRO A 8 -2.09 6.24 -20.98
N ILE A 9 -2.09 6.45 -19.66
CA ILE A 9 -2.48 5.46 -18.65
C ILE A 9 -3.70 6.00 -17.92
N VAL A 10 -4.79 5.21 -17.88
CA VAL A 10 -6.00 5.54 -17.13
C VAL A 10 -6.12 4.58 -15.95
N ILE A 11 -6.22 5.13 -14.75
CA ILE A 11 -6.47 4.41 -13.51
C ILE A 11 -7.94 4.60 -13.15
N VAL A 12 -8.67 3.51 -12.97
CA VAL A 12 -10.08 3.54 -12.57
C VAL A 12 -10.17 3.28 -11.07
N GLY A 13 -10.63 4.28 -10.32
CA GLY A 13 -10.78 4.27 -8.87
C GLY A 13 -9.69 5.06 -8.13
N ALA A 14 -10.11 5.88 -7.15
CA ALA A 14 -9.23 6.70 -6.31
C ALA A 14 -9.19 6.20 -4.86
N GLY A 15 -9.27 4.88 -4.66
CA GLY A 15 -8.93 4.25 -3.38
C GLY A 15 -7.44 4.10 -3.18
N VAL A 16 -7.04 3.54 -2.03
CA VAL A 16 -5.62 3.37 -1.68
C VAL A 16 -4.81 2.67 -2.78
N ILE A 17 -5.38 1.64 -3.41
CA ILE A 17 -4.73 0.91 -4.50
C ILE A 17 -4.52 1.80 -5.74
N GLY A 18 -5.56 2.53 -6.17
CA GLY A 18 -5.48 3.38 -7.36
C GLY A 18 -4.51 4.55 -7.19
N LEU A 19 -4.53 5.17 -6.01
CA LEU A 19 -3.63 6.28 -5.68
C LEU A 19 -2.18 5.82 -5.48
N ASP A 20 -1.95 4.64 -4.89
CA ASP A 20 -0.60 4.07 -4.77
C ASP A 20 -0.01 3.74 -6.15
N ILE A 21 -0.81 3.14 -7.05
CA ILE A 21 -0.42 2.91 -8.44
C ILE A 21 -0.06 4.24 -9.13
N ALA A 22 -0.89 5.28 -8.98
CA ALA A 22 -0.62 6.59 -9.55
C ALA A 22 0.70 7.19 -9.03
N LEU A 23 0.96 7.06 -7.73
CA LEU A 23 2.20 7.51 -7.10
C LEU A 23 3.42 6.74 -7.63
N VAL A 24 3.34 5.42 -7.76
CA VAL A 24 4.41 4.59 -8.32
C VAL A 24 4.69 4.96 -9.77
N LEU A 25 3.65 5.18 -10.59
CA LEU A 25 3.81 5.63 -11.98
C LEU A 25 4.46 7.02 -12.06
N ALA A 26 4.05 7.95 -11.20
CA ALA A 26 4.66 9.28 -11.12
C ALA A 26 6.16 9.20 -10.79
N ARG A 27 6.54 8.40 -9.79
CA ARG A 27 7.94 8.18 -9.39
C ARG A 27 8.78 7.53 -10.49
N ARG A 28 8.17 6.76 -11.40
CA ARG A 28 8.82 6.15 -12.57
C ARG A 28 8.88 7.06 -13.79
N GLY A 29 8.45 8.33 -13.67
CA GLY A 29 8.45 9.29 -14.77
C GLY A 29 7.26 9.18 -15.72
N LEU A 30 6.26 8.37 -15.40
CA LEU A 30 5.06 8.13 -16.22
C LEU A 30 3.84 8.98 -15.77
N GLY A 31 4.01 9.80 -14.73
CA GLY A 31 2.90 10.58 -14.15
C GLY A 31 2.27 11.59 -15.11
N ARG A 32 3.04 12.13 -16.08
CA ARG A 32 2.57 13.17 -17.02
C ARG A 32 1.42 12.74 -17.94
N LYS A 33 1.23 11.43 -18.11
CA LYS A 33 0.15 10.85 -18.92
C LYS A 33 -0.75 9.90 -18.14
N THR A 34 -0.71 10.00 -16.82
CA THR A 34 -1.57 9.21 -15.95
C THR A 34 -2.79 10.04 -15.56
N THR A 35 -3.98 9.50 -15.79
CA THR A 35 -5.25 10.10 -15.37
C THR A 35 -5.97 9.15 -14.43
N VAL A 36 -6.36 9.64 -13.25
CA VAL A 36 -7.22 8.91 -12.32
C VAL A 36 -8.67 9.32 -12.56
N ILE A 37 -9.54 8.36 -12.82
CA ILE A 37 -10.99 8.57 -12.97
C ILE A 37 -11.68 7.75 -11.88
N ALA A 38 -12.53 8.38 -11.08
CA ALA A 38 -13.23 7.72 -9.99
C ALA A 38 -14.58 8.38 -9.72
N GLU A 39 -15.52 7.60 -9.21
CA GLU A 39 -16.79 8.11 -8.67
C GLU A 39 -16.59 8.82 -7.32
N HIS A 40 -15.61 8.36 -6.53
CA HIS A 40 -15.31 8.86 -5.20
C HIS A 40 -13.82 9.15 -5.06
N PHE A 41 -13.48 10.24 -4.37
CA PHE A 41 -12.12 10.70 -4.10
C PHE A 41 -11.84 10.77 -2.60
N PRO A 42 -10.56 10.87 -2.17
CA PRO A 42 -10.23 11.11 -0.77
C PRO A 42 -10.97 12.34 -0.21
N GLY A 43 -11.69 12.16 0.89
CA GLY A 43 -12.60 13.15 1.47
C GLY A 43 -14.07 12.78 1.32
N ASP A 44 -14.42 11.98 0.31
CA ASP A 44 -15.76 11.45 0.15
C ASP A 44 -15.99 10.27 1.10
N THR A 45 -17.23 10.12 1.57
CA THR A 45 -17.68 8.94 2.32
C THR A 45 -18.84 8.29 1.58
N SER A 46 -18.70 7.00 1.25
CA SER A 46 -19.72 6.23 0.55
C SER A 46 -19.60 4.76 0.92
N VAL A 47 -20.72 4.03 0.93
CA VAL A 47 -20.70 2.56 1.09
C VAL A 47 -20.01 1.87 -0.09
N ASN A 48 -19.96 2.53 -1.25
CA ASN A 48 -19.28 2.05 -2.45
C ASN A 48 -17.79 2.47 -2.49
N TYR A 49 -17.30 3.15 -1.45
CA TYR A 49 -15.91 3.59 -1.32
C TYR A 49 -15.33 3.08 -0.01
N THR A 50 -14.54 2.02 -0.07
CA THR A 50 -14.07 1.32 1.14
C THR A 50 -12.91 2.02 1.84
N SER A 51 -12.12 2.82 1.13
CA SER A 51 -10.88 3.43 1.66
C SER A 51 -11.07 4.34 2.89
N PRO A 52 -12.10 5.20 2.98
CA PRO A 52 -12.34 6.04 4.17
C PRO A 52 -12.72 5.28 5.44
N TRP A 53 -13.23 4.05 5.30
CA TRP A 53 -13.68 3.24 6.43
C TRP A 53 -12.56 2.42 7.07
N ALA A 54 -11.39 2.35 6.43
CA ALA A 54 -10.24 1.70 7.02
C ALA A 54 -9.66 2.57 8.14
N GLY A 55 -9.39 1.97 9.31
CA GLY A 55 -8.51 2.62 10.30
C GLY A 55 -7.07 2.71 9.79
N ALA A 56 -6.68 1.67 9.03
CA ALA A 56 -5.42 1.36 8.36
C ALA A 56 -4.17 1.28 9.26
N ASN A 57 -3.87 0.07 9.73
CA ASN A 57 -2.54 -0.36 10.17
C ASN A 57 -1.97 -1.40 9.20
N PHE A 58 -0.66 -1.55 9.16
CA PHE A 58 -0.06 -2.74 8.56
C PHE A 58 -0.11 -3.86 9.58
N SER A 59 -0.69 -4.98 9.20
CA SER A 59 -0.71 -6.21 9.99
C SER A 59 -0.42 -7.37 9.05
N ALA A 60 0.54 -8.23 9.40
CA ALA A 60 0.94 -9.38 8.58
C ALA A 60 -0.08 -10.54 8.73
N ILE A 61 -1.36 -10.22 8.60
CA ILE A 61 -2.48 -11.16 8.69
C ILE A 61 -2.76 -11.89 7.37
N SER A 62 -1.96 -11.66 6.33
CA SER A 62 -2.17 -12.31 5.04
C SER A 62 -2.06 -13.83 5.11
N GLY A 63 -2.64 -14.49 4.11
CA GLY A 63 -2.56 -15.94 3.97
C GLY A 63 -1.12 -16.42 3.78
N SER A 64 -0.89 -17.72 3.97
CA SER A 64 0.45 -18.32 3.86
C SER A 64 0.87 -18.61 2.42
N ASP A 65 0.13 -18.14 1.41
CA ASP A 65 0.48 -18.38 0.01
C ASP A 65 1.60 -17.46 -0.47
N LYS A 66 2.32 -17.89 -1.50
CA LYS A 66 3.52 -17.19 -1.99
C LYS A 66 3.24 -15.75 -2.44
N ASN A 67 2.05 -15.46 -2.96
CA ASN A 67 1.71 -14.11 -3.39
C ASN A 67 1.39 -13.23 -2.19
N ALA A 68 0.60 -13.72 -1.23
CA ALA A 68 0.32 -13.01 0.01
C ALA A 68 1.61 -12.63 0.76
N LEU A 69 2.51 -13.58 0.99
CA LEU A 69 3.80 -13.32 1.64
C LEU A 69 4.66 -12.30 0.88
N ARG A 70 4.64 -12.35 -0.46
CA ARG A 70 5.34 -11.38 -1.31
C ARG A 70 4.75 -9.97 -1.17
N TRP A 71 3.42 -9.85 -1.19
CA TRP A 71 2.75 -8.56 -1.08
C TRP A 71 2.91 -7.95 0.31
N ASP A 72 2.91 -8.77 1.37
CA ASP A 72 3.20 -8.31 2.74
C ASP A 72 4.58 -7.69 2.84
N ARG A 73 5.61 -8.40 2.35
CA ARG A 73 6.99 -7.90 2.37
C ARG A 73 7.13 -6.59 1.59
N LEU A 74 6.55 -6.52 0.39
CA LEU A 74 6.62 -5.32 -0.45
C LEU A 74 5.84 -4.16 0.16
N GLY A 75 4.64 -4.42 0.69
CA GLY A 75 3.80 -3.45 1.37
C GLY A 75 4.47 -2.88 2.62
N TYR A 76 5.03 -3.74 3.47
CA TYR A 76 5.76 -3.32 4.67
C TYR A 76 6.96 -2.44 4.33
N SER A 77 7.75 -2.84 3.32
CA SER A 77 8.90 -2.06 2.86
C SER A 77 8.47 -0.69 2.32
N HIS A 78 7.41 -0.65 1.51
CA HIS A 78 6.88 0.61 0.98
C HIS A 78 6.36 1.55 2.07
N LEU A 79 5.53 1.05 2.98
CA LEU A 79 4.99 1.82 4.10
C LEU A 79 6.09 2.30 5.05
N THR A 80 7.11 1.46 5.30
CA THR A 80 8.29 1.84 6.08
C THR A 80 9.07 2.96 5.39
N GLN A 81 9.25 2.92 4.07
CA GLN A 81 9.87 4.00 3.32
C GLN A 81 9.05 5.31 3.39
N LEU A 82 7.72 5.22 3.28
CA LEU A 82 6.83 6.37 3.45
C LEU A 82 6.88 6.94 4.88
N ALA A 83 7.01 6.08 5.89
CA ALA A 83 7.14 6.49 7.29
C ALA A 83 8.51 7.12 7.62
N LYS A 84 9.57 6.70 6.91
CA LYS A 84 10.92 7.27 7.01
C LYS A 84 11.03 8.63 6.31
N ALA A 85 10.20 8.87 5.28
CA ALA A 85 10.02 10.20 4.70
C ALA A 85 9.31 11.14 5.68
N ASP A 86 9.14 12.42 5.33
CA ASP A 86 8.43 13.36 6.19
C ASP A 86 7.01 12.87 6.50
N SER A 87 6.82 12.39 7.73
CA SER A 87 5.56 11.83 8.23
C SER A 87 4.37 12.79 8.11
N ARG A 88 4.60 14.11 8.09
CA ARG A 88 3.52 15.10 7.85
C ARG A 88 3.08 15.14 6.40
N ALA A 89 3.98 14.81 5.47
CA ALA A 89 3.68 14.77 4.05
C ALA A 89 3.18 13.39 3.60
N SER A 90 3.64 12.31 4.22
CA SER A 90 3.25 10.95 3.85
C SER A 90 2.00 10.44 4.57
N PHE A 91 1.61 11.06 5.69
CA PHE A 91 0.53 10.60 6.58
C PHE A 91 0.71 9.16 7.07
N VAL A 92 1.91 8.60 6.95
CA VAL A 92 2.27 7.27 7.48
C VAL A 92 3.23 7.46 8.65
N LYS A 93 2.91 6.84 9.79
CA LYS A 93 3.73 6.91 11.00
C LYS A 93 3.94 5.51 11.58
N ARG A 94 5.19 5.21 11.94
CA ARG A 94 5.49 4.01 12.74
C ARG A 94 5.01 4.18 14.18
N THR A 95 4.29 3.17 14.66
CA THR A 95 3.75 3.11 16.01
C THR A 95 3.87 1.66 16.50
N PRO A 96 4.23 1.41 17.78
CA PRO A 96 4.20 0.07 18.35
C PRO A 96 2.79 -0.55 18.23
N SER A 97 2.73 -1.84 17.88
CA SER A 97 1.49 -2.60 17.76
C SER A 97 1.65 -3.97 18.41
N ILE A 98 0.58 -4.49 19.02
CA ILE A 98 0.51 -5.84 19.59
C ILE A 98 -0.66 -6.55 18.93
N GLU A 99 -0.41 -7.73 18.36
CA GLU A 99 -1.43 -8.54 17.69
C GLU A 99 -1.82 -9.72 18.59
N TYR A 100 -3.12 -9.87 18.83
CA TYR A 100 -3.70 -11.00 19.56
C TYR A 100 -4.31 -11.99 18.56
N TRP A 101 -4.02 -13.27 18.75
CA TRP A 101 -4.46 -14.35 17.87
C TRP A 101 -5.25 -15.38 18.67
N ASP A 102 -6.43 -15.75 18.17
CA ASP A 102 -7.27 -16.79 18.79
C ASP A 102 -6.71 -18.20 18.55
N GLU A 103 -5.95 -18.39 17.46
CA GLU A 103 -5.28 -19.64 17.12
C GLU A 103 -3.76 -19.46 17.09
N ALA A 104 -3.02 -20.55 17.33
CA ALA A 104 -1.57 -20.53 17.25
C ALA A 104 -1.12 -20.23 15.81
N VAL A 105 -0.40 -19.13 15.62
CA VAL A 105 0.18 -18.75 14.33
C VAL A 105 1.13 -19.85 13.86
N SER A 106 1.03 -20.25 12.59
CA SER A 106 1.89 -21.30 12.04
C SER A 106 3.37 -20.90 12.10
N LYS A 107 4.25 -21.88 12.37
CA LYS A 107 5.70 -21.63 12.45
C LYS A 107 6.26 -21.03 11.17
N ASP A 108 5.77 -21.46 10.01
CA ASP A 108 6.20 -20.95 8.70
C ASP A 108 5.85 -19.47 8.53
N LYS A 109 4.69 -19.04 9.06
CA LYS A 109 4.27 -17.64 9.03
C LYS A 109 5.11 -16.79 9.98
N ILE A 110 5.39 -17.28 11.19
CA ILE A 110 6.30 -16.60 12.14
C ILE A 110 7.69 -16.44 11.52
N ALA A 111 8.24 -17.51 10.93
CA ALA A 111 9.53 -17.46 10.25
C ALA A 111 9.52 -16.45 9.11
N SER A 112 8.49 -16.46 8.26
CA SER A 112 8.36 -15.50 7.15
C SER A 112 8.27 -14.05 7.63
N MET A 113 7.46 -13.78 8.67
CA MET A 113 7.34 -12.45 9.27
C MET A 113 8.67 -11.95 9.82
N SER A 114 9.45 -12.85 10.43
CA SER A 114 10.76 -12.50 11.02
C SER A 114 11.82 -12.07 10.00
N GLU A 115 11.64 -12.41 8.72
CA GLU A 115 12.59 -12.03 7.67
C GLU A 115 12.50 -10.55 7.25
N TYR A 116 11.38 -9.87 7.54
CA TYR A 116 11.16 -8.51 7.03
C TYR A 116 10.60 -7.51 8.06
N LEU A 117 10.07 -7.97 9.18
CA LEU A 117 9.69 -7.09 10.28
C LEU A 117 10.94 -6.68 11.06
N GLU A 118 11.19 -5.38 11.14
CA GLU A 118 12.41 -4.86 11.81
C GLU A 118 12.41 -5.10 13.34
N ASP A 119 11.26 -5.43 13.95
CA ASP A 119 11.06 -5.57 15.40
C ASP A 119 10.40 -6.93 15.79
N SER A 120 10.71 -8.02 15.09
CA SER A 120 10.11 -9.35 15.29
C SER A 120 10.83 -10.26 16.29
#